data_AF-A0A3M0ZHT7-F1
#
_entry.id   AF-A0A3M0ZHT7-F1
#
_cell.length_a   1.000
_cell.length_b   1.000
_cell.length_c   1.000
_cell.angle_alpha   90.00
_cell.angle_beta   90.00
_cell.angle_gamma   90.00
#
_symmetry.space_group_name_H-M   'P 1'
#
loop_
_entity.id
_entity.type
_entity.pdbx_description
1 polymer ?
#
loop_
_entity_poly.entity_id
_entity_poly.type
_entity_poly.pdbx_seq_one_letter_code
_entity_poly.pdbx_strand_id
1 'polypeptide(L)' 'MEVRVEGSLERAIKTLKKKLAAEGVFKEMKLRAFYEKPSVRRKRKRQEAERKRRKALRRAQRQGR' A
#
# COMPACT_ATOMS: atom_id res chain seq x y z
N MET A 1 -14.81 0.80 -4.39
CA MET A 1 -14.18 -0.54 -4.46
C MET A 1 -15.27 -1.57 -4.69
N GLU A 2 -15.37 -2.11 -5.89
CA GLU A 2 -16.36 -3.15 -6.21
C GLU A 2 -15.64 -4.41 -6.70
N VAL A 3 -16.13 -5.57 -6.25
CA VAL A 3 -15.67 -6.88 -6.72
C VAL A 3 -16.91 -7.66 -7.12
N ARG A 4 -17.03 -7.92 -8.43
CA ARG A 4 -18.06 -8.79 -8.96
C ARG A 4 -17.75 -10.23 -8.53
N VAL A 5 -18.76 -10.91 -7.99
CA VAL A 5 -18.62 -12.31 -7.58
C VAL A 5 -18.95 -13.18 -8.80
N GLU A 6 -17.93 -13.80 -9.37
CA GLU A 6 -18.09 -14.80 -10.43
C GLU A 6 -17.71 -16.16 -9.85
N GLY A 7 -18.72 -16.99 -9.59
CA GLY A 7 -18.56 -18.31 -8.98
C GLY A 7 -18.41 -18.27 -7.45
N SER A 8 -17.26 -18.68 -6.92
CA SER A 8 -17.07 -18.90 -5.47
C SER A 8 -16.91 -17.59 -4.68
N LEU A 9 -17.80 -17.40 -3.69
CA LEU A 9 -17.82 -16.27 -2.76
C LEU A 9 -16.49 -16.08 -2.01
N GLU A 10 -15.83 -17.17 -1.59
CA GLU A 10 -14.55 -17.12 -0.88
C GLU A 10 -13.45 -16.47 -1.74
N ARG A 11 -13.45 -16.76 -3.04
CA ARG A 11 -12.48 -16.15 -3.98
C ARG A 11 -12.75 -14.66 -4.15
N ALA A 12 -14.00 -14.25 -4.19
CA ALA A 12 -14.35 -12.83 -4.24
C ALA A 12 -13.91 -12.07 -2.98
N ILE A 13 -14.14 -12.64 -1.78
CA ILE A 13 -13.67 -12.05 -0.51
C ILE A 13 -12.15 -11.93 -0.50
N LYS A 14 -11.43 -12.96 -0.94
CA LYS A 14 -9.96 -12.94 -1.02
C LYS A 14 -9.46 -11.87 -1.99
N THR A 15 -10.13 -11.71 -3.13
CA THR A 15 -9.81 -10.70 -4.13
C THR A 15 -10.07 -9.29 -3.60
N LEU A 16 -11.18 -9.08 -2.90
CA LEU A 16 -11.49 -7.82 -2.25
C LEU A 16 -10.44 -7.43 -1.21
N LYS A 17 -10.05 -8.37 -0.34
CA LYS A 17 -8.97 -8.15 0.65
C LYS A 17 -7.64 -7.77 -0.03
N LYS A 18 -7.29 -8.43 -1.14
CA LYS A 18 -6.09 -8.09 -1.91
C LYS A 18 -6.17 -6.70 -2.54
N LYS A 19 -7.32 -6.33 -3.12
CA LYS A 19 -7.53 -4.97 -3.67
C LYS A 19 -7.43 -3.90 -2.58
N LEU A 20 -8.04 -4.13 -1.40
CA LEU A 20 -7.98 -3.22 -0.24
C LEU A 20 -6.53 -3.00 0.23
N ALA A 21 -5.75 -4.09 0.25
CA ALA A 21 -4.33 -4.04 0.61
C ALA A 21 -3.49 -3.32 -0.46
N ALA A 22 -3.78 -3.53 -1.75
CA ALA A 22 -3.09 -2.89 -2.86
C ALA A 22 -3.33 -1.37 -2.90
N GLU A 23 -4.57 -0.95 -2.66
CA GLU A 23 -4.96 0.47 -2.55
C GLU A 23 -4.40 1.12 -1.27
N GLY A 24 -3.97 0.32 -0.29
CA GLY A 24 -3.34 0.81 0.93
C GLY A 24 -4.33 1.34 1.97
N VAL A 25 -5.62 1.03 1.84
CA VAL A 25 -6.71 1.50 2.70
C VAL A 25 -6.39 1.23 4.18
N PHE A 26 -5.94 0.03 4.52
CA PHE A 26 -5.58 -0.31 5.90
C PHE A 26 -4.42 0.54 6.46
N LYS A 27 -3.47 0.91 5.60
CA LYS A 27 -2.35 1.79 6.00
C LYS A 27 -2.86 3.20 6.26
N GLU A 28 -3.75 3.68 5.41
CA GLU A 28 -4.35 5.00 5.56
C GLU A 28 -5.25 5.11 6.78
N MET A 29 -6.05 4.08 7.07
CA MET A 29 -6.84 4.00 8.31
C MET A 29 -5.96 4.14 9.56
N LYS A 30 -4.84 3.41 9.63
CA LYS A 30 -3.90 3.51 10.76
C LYS A 30 -3.26 4.89 10.87
N LEU A 31 -2.91 5.51 9.74
CA LEU A 31 -2.29 6.84 9.72
C LEU A 31 -3.27 7.95 10.10
N ARG A 32 -4.55 7.77 9.83
CA ARG A 32 -5.61 8.74 10.14
C ARG A 32 -6.27 8.51 11.50
N ALA A 33 -5.93 7.42 12.20
CA ALA A 33 -6.50 7.10 13.51
C ALA A 33 -6.20 8.17 14.58
N PHE A 34 -5.08 8.88 14.46
CA PHE A 34 -4.67 9.93 15.39
C PHE A 34 -4.07 11.12 14.66
N TYR A 35 -4.08 12.29 15.30
CA TYR A 35 -3.45 13.48 14.75
C TYR A 35 -1.92 13.33 14.68
N GLU A 36 -1.36 13.48 13.49
CA GLU A 36 0.08 13.52 13.24
C GLU A 36 0.53 14.98 13.07
N LYS A 37 1.40 15.47 13.97
CA LYS A 37 2.00 16.81 13.85
C LYS A 37 2.62 17.01 12.44
N PRO A 38 2.54 18.22 11.85
CA PRO A 38 2.99 18.45 10.48
C PRO A 38 4.47 18.14 10.25
N SER A 39 5.33 18.37 11.25
CA SER A 39 6.76 18.01 11.20
C SER A 39 6.99 16.51 11.09
N VAL A 40 6.27 15.71 11.89
CA VAL A 40 6.31 14.25 11.88
C VAL A 40 5.82 13.71 10.54
N ARG A 41 4.70 14.25 10.05
CA ARG A 41 4.14 13.92 8.73
C ARG A 41 5.14 14.17 7.60
N ARG A 42 5.87 15.30 7.63
CA ARG A 42 6.93 15.61 6.66
C ARG A 42 8.07 14.58 6.71
N LYS A 43 8.55 14.26 7.91
CA LYS A 43 9.62 13.26 8.12
C LYS A 43 9.22 11.89 7.58
N ARG A 44 8.01 11.42 7.90
CA ARG A 44 7.47 10.15 7.41
C ARG A 44 7.35 10.12 5.88
N LYS A 45 6.79 11.17 5.27
CA LYS A 45 6.68 11.27 3.80
C LYS A 45 8.04 11.17 3.11
N ARG A 46 9.07 11.86 3.64
CA ARG A 46 10.44 11.77 3.13
C ARG A 46 10.99 10.35 3.21
N GLN A 47 10.89 9.72 4.38
CA GLN A 47 11.36 8.34 4.58
C GLN A 47 10.65 7.33 3.68
N GLU A 48 9.33 7.46 3.51
CA GLU A 48 8.56 6.58 2.62
C GLU A 48 8.96 6.74 1.15
N ALA A 49 9.22 7.97 0.70
CA ALA A 49 9.69 8.26 -0.65
C ALA A 49 11.09 7.67 -0.90
N GLU A 50 12.02 7.85 0.04
CA GLU A 50 13.36 7.26 -0.03
C GLU A 50 13.28 5.73 -0.07
N ARG A 51 12.45 5.11 0.77
CA ARG A 51 12.24 3.66 0.75
C ARG A 51 11.68 3.18 -0.59
N LYS A 52 10.73 3.91 -1.18
CA LYS A 52 10.15 3.61 -2.50
C LYS A 52 11.22 3.67 -3.60
N ARG A 53 12.06 4.71 -3.59
CA ARG A 53 13.19 4.86 -4.53
C ARG A 53 14.19 3.70 -4.40
N ARG A 54 14.63 3.37 -3.17
CA ARG A 54 15.54 2.24 -2.93
C ARG A 54 14.95 0.92 -3.41
N LYS A 55 13.66 0.68 -3.19
CA LYS A 55 12.97 -0.53 -3.66
C LYS A 55 12.90 -0.60 -5.18
N ALA A 56 12.68 0.53 -5.87
CA ALA A 56 12.65 0.59 -7.33
C ALA A 56 14.04 0.29 -7.92
N LEU A 57 15.11 0.90 -7.37
CA LEU A 57 16.48 0.65 -7.80
C LEU A 57 16.87 -0.83 -7.66
N ARG A 58 16.55 -1.46 -6.51
CA ARG A 58 16.80 -2.90 -6.31
C ARG A 58 16.04 -3.79 -7.29
N ARG A 59 14.86 -3.37 -7.76
CA ARG A 59 14.09 -4.11 -8.78
C ARG A 59 14.73 -3.98 -10.15
N ALA A 60 15.15 -2.78 -10.54
CA ALA A 60 15.84 -2.54 -11.80
C ALA A 60 17.16 -3.33 -11.89
N GLN A 61 17.95 -3.33 -10.82
CA GLN A 61 19.19 -4.12 -10.74
C GLN A 61 18.97 -5.63 -10.87
N ARG A 62 17.83 -6.14 -10.39
CA ARG A 62 17.47 -7.56 -10.52
C ARG A 62 16.97 -7.94 -11.91
N GLN A 63 16.46 -7.00 -12.69
CA GLN A 63 15.98 -7.24 -14.06
C GLN A 63 17.10 -7.13 -15.09
N GLY A 64 18.19 -6.44 -14.76
CA GLY A 64 19.39 -6.35 -15.61
C GLY A 64 20.44 -7.45 -15.36
N ARG A 65 20.11 -8.47 -14.56
CA ARG A 65 20.93 -9.68 -14.34
C ARG A 65 20.13 -10.89 -14.82
#